data_AF-A0A0B0NUM4-F1
#
_entry.id   AF-A0A0B0NUM4-F1
#
_cell.length_a   1.000
_cell.length_b   1.000
_cell.length_c   1.000
_cell.angle_alpha   90.00
_cell.angle_beta   90.00
_cell.angle_gamma   90.00
#
_symmetry.space_group_name_H-M   'P 1'
#
loop_
_entity.id
_entity.type
_entity.pdbx_description
1 polymer ?
#
loop_
_entity_poly.entity_id
_entity_poly.type
_entity_poly.pdbx_seq_one_letter_code
_entity_poly.pdbx_strand_id
1 'polypeptide(L)'
;MECVVQGIIETQYVEALEILLQGLCGVNRERLRVHEICLKSGPNLGFVTSEVRLLCDLEQSEPAWTVKHVGGAMRGAGAEQISVLVRSMVESKASKNVLRLFYSLGYKLDHELLRVGFTFHFERAAQITVTVSSVNKMLKLHATDEAVPVTPGIQMVEVTAPATSENYNEVVASVSSFCEYLAPLLHLSKPGVSTGVVPTAAAAAASLMSDGGGTTLTKRSSSLSLTTTKPRRLSLSVSASHSLQALIFDCDGVILESEHLHREAYNDAFAHFNVRCPPSSQPLNWDLQFYDVLQNLIGGGKPKMRWYFKEHGWPASTIFETPPESDEERAKLIDTLQDWKTERYKEIIKSGTVEPRPGVLRLMDEAKAAGKMLAVCSAATKSSVVLCLENLIGMVISGGDSYLNCEERFKGLDCFLAGDDVKEKKPDPLIYLTAAKRLGVSEKNCLVVEDSVIGLQAATKAGMSCVITYTSSTADQDFKDSIAIYPDLSNVRLSDLELLLQNKVAAS
;
A
#
# COMPACT_ATOMS: atom_id res chain seq x y z
N MET A 1 13.19 -21.82 9.52
CA MET A 1 13.08 -21.55 8.07
C MET A 1 13.25 -20.05 7.86
N GLU A 2 13.53 -19.65 6.64
CA GLU A 2 13.65 -18.24 6.26
C GLU A 2 12.90 -18.05 4.94
N CYS A 3 12.13 -16.97 4.86
CA CYS A 3 11.53 -16.44 3.65
C CYS A 3 12.45 -15.38 3.08
N VAL A 4 12.75 -15.43 1.78
CA VAL A 4 13.69 -14.51 1.12
C VAL A 4 13.14 -14.08 -0.23
N VAL A 5 13.21 -12.78 -0.50
CA VAL A 5 13.18 -12.23 -1.85
C VAL A 5 14.29 -11.21 -2.03
N GLN A 6 14.69 -11.01 -3.29
CA GLN A 6 15.77 -10.11 -3.66
C GLN A 6 15.39 -9.28 -4.87
N GLY A 7 16.00 -8.11 -4.98
CA GLY A 7 15.92 -7.24 -6.14
C GLY A 7 17.10 -6.30 -6.18
N ILE A 8 17.11 -5.43 -7.18
CA ILE A 8 18.16 -4.43 -7.36
C ILE A 8 17.53 -3.04 -7.49
N ILE A 9 18.28 -2.03 -7.07
CA ILE A 9 17.91 -0.63 -7.23
C ILE A 9 19.13 0.18 -7.66
N GLU A 10 18.92 1.15 -8.54
CA GLU A 10 19.97 2.09 -8.89
C GLU A 10 20.27 3.02 -7.72
N THR A 11 21.56 3.33 -7.49
CA THR A 11 22.01 4.14 -6.36
C THR A 11 21.27 5.48 -6.26
N GLN A 12 20.90 6.07 -7.40
CA GLN A 12 20.16 7.34 -7.47
C GLN A 12 18.73 7.27 -6.88
N TYR A 13 18.14 6.08 -6.75
CA TYR A 13 16.80 5.86 -6.21
C TYR A 13 16.79 5.32 -4.78
N VAL A 14 17.96 5.08 -4.18
CA VAL A 14 18.08 4.54 -2.81
C VAL A 14 17.48 5.49 -1.78
N GLU A 15 17.63 6.80 -1.96
CA GLU A 15 17.07 7.78 -1.04
C GLU A 15 15.54 7.78 -1.06
N ALA A 16 14.93 7.64 -2.25
CA ALA A 16 13.48 7.47 -2.38
C ALA A 16 12.98 6.19 -1.69
N LEU A 17 13.72 5.08 -1.84
CA LEU A 17 13.41 3.83 -1.14
C LEU A 17 13.54 4.00 0.38
N GLU A 18 14.56 4.72 0.84
CA GLU A 18 14.73 5.02 2.27
C GLU A 18 13.56 5.84 2.81
N ILE A 19 13.11 6.88 2.10
CA ILE A 19 11.92 7.67 2.46
C ILE A 19 10.68 6.77 2.53
N LEU A 20 10.49 5.90 1.53
CA LEU A 20 9.37 4.95 1.50
C LEU A 20 9.36 4.00 2.71
N LEU A 21 10.54 3.52 3.11
CA LEU A 21 10.71 2.63 4.26
C LEU A 21 10.54 3.37 5.60
N GLN A 22 11.02 4.61 5.71
CA GLN A 22 10.85 5.45 6.91
C GLN A 22 9.41 5.91 7.11
N GLY A 23 8.63 6.05 6.04
CA GLY A 23 7.20 6.39 6.09
C GLY A 23 6.34 5.34 6.81
N LEU A 24 6.85 4.11 6.97
CA LEU A 24 6.24 3.07 7.78
C LEU A 24 6.62 3.30 9.25
N CYS A 25 5.69 3.82 10.05
CA CYS A 25 5.93 4.36 11.40
C CYS A 25 6.84 3.52 12.32
N GLY A 26 7.73 4.19 13.06
CA GLY A 26 8.39 3.66 14.27
C GLY A 26 9.66 2.83 14.05
N VAL A 27 10.16 2.72 12.81
CA VAL A 27 11.33 1.89 12.49
C VAL A 27 12.58 2.76 12.28
N ASN A 28 13.66 2.39 12.95
CA ASN A 28 14.95 3.07 12.83
C ASN A 28 15.82 2.42 11.75
N ARG A 29 16.53 3.27 11.02
CA ARG A 29 17.59 2.86 10.10
C ARG A 29 18.82 2.42 10.89
N GLU A 30 19.29 1.22 10.64
CA GLU A 30 20.55 0.71 11.19
C GLU A 30 21.62 0.65 10.11
N ARG A 31 22.84 1.07 10.45
CA ARG A 31 23.98 0.94 9.52
C ARG A 31 24.37 -0.52 9.40
N LEU A 32 24.78 -0.90 8.20
CA LEU A 32 25.24 -2.25 7.90
C LEU A 32 26.64 -2.18 7.32
N ARG A 33 27.59 -2.84 7.98
CA ARG A 33 28.90 -3.17 7.42
C ARG A 33 29.28 -4.58 7.82
N VAL A 34 29.06 -5.54 6.92
CA VAL A 34 29.22 -6.97 7.21
C VAL A 34 30.23 -7.59 6.25
N HIS A 35 31.26 -8.23 6.80
CA HIS A 35 32.17 -9.09 6.05
C HIS A 35 31.58 -10.52 6.01
N GLU A 36 31.18 -10.94 4.82
CA GLU A 36 30.57 -12.23 4.55
C GLU A 36 31.60 -13.16 3.92
N ILE A 37 31.87 -14.29 4.57
CA ILE A 37 32.80 -15.32 4.13
C ILE A 37 32.00 -16.58 3.80
N CYS A 38 31.93 -16.92 2.52
CA CYS A 38 31.21 -18.09 2.02
C CYS A 38 32.15 -19.28 1.93
N LEU A 39 31.75 -20.39 2.54
CA LEU A 39 32.53 -21.62 2.62
C LEU A 39 31.86 -22.74 1.84
N LYS A 40 32.68 -23.56 1.19
CA LYS A 40 32.26 -24.81 0.55
C LYS A 40 32.85 -26.02 1.27
N SER A 41 32.12 -27.12 1.25
CA SER A 41 32.59 -28.40 1.78
C SER A 41 33.81 -28.88 0.99
N GLY A 42 34.84 -29.32 1.71
CA GLY A 42 35.98 -29.99 1.10
C GLY A 42 35.63 -31.43 0.70
N PRO A 43 36.47 -32.06 -0.16
CA PRO A 43 36.21 -33.40 -0.67
C PRO A 43 36.04 -34.47 0.42
N ASN A 44 36.60 -34.24 1.62
CA ASN A 44 36.57 -35.18 2.74
C ASN A 44 35.24 -35.15 3.54
N LEU A 45 34.37 -34.16 3.31
CA LEU A 45 33.08 -34.01 3.99
C LEU A 45 31.91 -34.65 3.22
N GLY A 46 32.16 -35.15 2.00
CA GLY A 46 31.12 -35.60 1.09
C GLY A 46 30.33 -34.45 0.46
N PHE A 47 29.29 -34.78 -0.31
CA PHE A 47 28.44 -33.79 -0.98
C PHE A 47 27.44 -33.20 0.02
N VAL A 48 27.77 -32.04 0.57
CA VAL A 48 26.85 -31.29 1.45
C VAL A 48 26.20 -30.19 0.61
N THR A 49 24.87 -30.24 0.45
CA THR A 49 24.09 -29.30 -0.39
C THR A 49 23.83 -27.95 0.28
N SER A 50 24.31 -27.75 1.50
CA SER A 50 24.13 -26.51 2.26
C SER A 50 25.33 -25.59 2.14
N GLU A 51 25.04 -24.29 2.14
CA GLU A 51 26.02 -23.22 2.09
C GLU A 51 26.30 -22.75 3.52
N VAL A 52 27.58 -22.62 3.87
CA VAL A 52 27.99 -22.07 5.17
C VAL A 52 28.53 -20.67 4.95
N ARG A 53 27.93 -19.70 5.64
CA ARG A 53 28.33 -18.30 5.60
C ARG A 53 28.74 -17.84 6.99
N LEU A 54 29.91 -17.22 7.08
CA LEU A 54 30.37 -16.56 8.29
C LEU A 54 30.18 -15.07 8.11
N LEU A 55 29.44 -14.44 9.00
CA LEU A 55 29.14 -13.02 8.99
C LEU A 55 29.87 -12.35 10.15
N CYS A 56 30.71 -11.38 9.85
CA CYS A 56 31.37 -10.53 10.82
C CYS A 56 30.80 -9.12 10.71
N ASP A 57 30.06 -8.70 11.73
CA ASP A 57 29.52 -7.34 11.84
C ASP A 57 30.63 -6.39 12.29
N LEU A 58 30.94 -5.41 11.44
CA LEU A 58 32.03 -4.46 11.62
C LEU A 58 31.56 -3.09 12.13
N GLU A 59 30.26 -2.87 12.33
CA GLU A 59 29.75 -1.63 12.95
C GLU A 59 29.89 -1.64 14.47
N GLN A 60 30.06 -2.82 15.09
CA GLN A 60 30.24 -2.96 16.53
C GLN A 60 31.69 -2.67 16.96
N SER A 61 31.87 -2.14 18.17
CA SER A 61 33.19 -1.85 18.74
C SER A 61 34.06 -3.11 18.87
N GLU A 62 33.43 -4.26 19.12
CA GLU A 62 34.04 -5.57 19.00
C GLU A 62 33.29 -6.36 17.90
N PRO A 63 33.98 -6.84 16.85
CA PRO A 63 33.30 -7.51 15.75
C PRO A 63 32.55 -8.77 16.19
N ALA A 64 31.24 -8.78 15.94
CA ALA A 64 30.36 -9.88 16.31
C ALA A 64 30.30 -10.92 15.17
N TRP A 65 30.57 -12.19 15.49
CA TRP A 65 30.59 -13.28 14.52
C TRP A 65 29.33 -14.11 14.58
N THR A 66 28.78 -14.43 13.41
CA THR A 66 27.59 -15.25 13.24
C THR A 66 27.84 -16.29 12.15
N VAL A 67 27.42 -17.53 12.39
CA VAL A 67 27.40 -18.60 11.39
C VAL A 67 25.98 -18.75 10.88
N LYS A 68 25.81 -18.68 9.57
CA LYS A 68 24.57 -19.08 8.89
C LYS A 68 24.80 -20.36 8.10
N HIS A 69 24.00 -21.37 8.39
CA HIS A 69 23.92 -22.60 7.63
C HIS A 69 22.64 -22.56 6.78
N VAL A 70 22.81 -22.35 5.49
CA VAL A 70 21.71 -22.16 4.53
C VAL A 70 21.48 -23.48 3.81
N GLY A 71 20.31 -24.08 4.02
CA GLY A 71 19.91 -25.31 3.35
C GLY A 71 19.16 -25.07 2.03
N GLY A 72 18.65 -26.15 1.46
CA GLY A 72 17.93 -26.11 0.19
C GLY A 72 16.60 -25.37 0.25
N ALA A 73 16.18 -24.85 -0.90
CA ALA A 73 14.83 -24.34 -1.12
C ALA A 73 13.78 -25.44 -0.87
N MET A 74 12.63 -25.05 -0.33
CA MET A 74 11.43 -25.89 -0.29
C MET A 74 11.05 -26.28 -1.73
N ARG A 75 10.65 -27.54 -1.92
CA ARG A 75 10.30 -28.11 -3.23
C ARG A 75 8.87 -28.66 -3.21
N GLY A 76 8.25 -28.75 -4.39
CA GLY A 76 6.88 -29.27 -4.56
C GLY A 76 5.98 -28.27 -5.29
N ALA A 77 4.82 -28.72 -5.77
CA ALA A 77 3.91 -27.92 -6.59
C ALA A 77 3.48 -26.59 -5.93
N GLY A 78 3.28 -26.58 -4.61
CA GLY A 78 2.99 -25.34 -3.86
C GLY A 78 4.19 -24.38 -3.79
N ALA A 79 5.42 -24.87 -3.76
CA ALA A 79 6.62 -24.03 -3.66
C ALA A 79 6.97 -23.32 -4.99
N GLU A 80 6.56 -23.88 -6.12
CA GLU A 80 6.74 -23.25 -7.44
C GLU A 80 5.79 -22.08 -7.65
N GLN A 81 4.58 -22.14 -7.08
CA GLN A 81 3.54 -21.11 -7.20
C GLN A 81 3.73 -19.92 -6.27
N ILE A 82 4.50 -20.07 -5.18
CA ILE A 82 4.80 -19.00 -4.23
C ILE A 82 5.86 -18.07 -4.82
N SER A 83 5.70 -16.75 -4.75
CA SER A 83 6.66 -15.75 -5.27
C SER A 83 7.89 -15.55 -4.38
N VAL A 84 7.83 -16.04 -3.14
CA VAL A 84 8.87 -15.94 -2.10
C VAL A 84 9.68 -17.24 -2.01
N LEU A 85 11.00 -17.15 -1.84
CA LEU A 85 11.82 -18.34 -1.58
C LEU A 85 11.72 -18.74 -0.12
N VAL A 86 11.24 -19.94 0.15
CA VAL A 86 11.27 -20.54 1.50
C VAL A 86 12.40 -21.56 1.56
N ARG A 87 13.29 -21.45 2.54
CA ARG A 87 14.42 -22.38 2.74
C ARG A 87 14.70 -22.69 4.20
N SER A 88 15.40 -23.78 4.46
CA SER A 88 15.93 -24.05 5.79
C SER A 88 17.15 -23.15 6.06
N MET A 89 17.21 -22.58 7.25
CA MET A 89 18.29 -21.70 7.69
C MET A 89 18.45 -21.87 9.19
N VAL A 90 19.71 -22.02 9.63
CA VAL A 90 20.10 -22.05 11.04
C VAL A 90 21.17 -21.00 11.26
N GLU A 91 20.99 -20.19 12.30
CA GLU A 91 21.92 -19.14 12.69
C GLU A 91 22.46 -19.39 14.09
N SER A 92 23.76 -19.18 14.31
CA SER A 92 24.39 -19.25 15.62
C SER A 92 25.45 -18.18 15.79
N LYS A 93 25.51 -17.55 16.95
CA LYS A 93 26.64 -16.69 17.34
C LYS A 93 27.91 -17.53 17.47
N ALA A 94 29.04 -16.91 17.18
CA ALA A 94 30.35 -17.56 17.22
C ALA A 94 31.44 -16.59 17.69
N SER A 95 32.61 -17.14 17.98
CA SER A 95 33.80 -16.35 18.29
C SER A 95 34.61 -16.04 17.03
N LYS A 96 35.56 -15.11 17.13
CA LYS A 96 36.51 -14.75 16.06
C LYS A 96 37.32 -15.91 15.48
N ASN A 97 37.38 -17.05 16.16
CA ASN A 97 38.11 -18.23 15.70
C ASN A 97 37.28 -19.14 14.79
N VAL A 98 36.03 -18.77 14.48
CA VAL A 98 35.08 -19.61 13.75
C VAL A 98 35.58 -20.04 12.36
N LEU A 99 36.29 -19.16 11.63
CA LEU A 99 36.88 -19.52 10.35
C LEU A 99 37.90 -20.67 10.48
N ARG A 100 38.75 -20.63 11.52
CA ARG A 100 39.71 -21.71 11.79
C ARG A 100 39.02 -23.02 12.15
N LEU A 101 37.93 -22.95 12.90
CA LEU A 101 37.11 -24.12 13.20
C LEU A 101 36.61 -24.77 11.90
N PHE A 102 35.96 -24.02 11.02
CA PHE A 102 35.45 -24.58 9.76
C PHE A 102 36.56 -25.13 8.84
N TYR A 103 37.73 -24.49 8.79
CA TYR A 103 38.89 -25.06 8.09
C TYR A 103 39.35 -26.40 8.69
N SER A 104 39.38 -26.53 10.02
CA SER A 104 39.71 -27.80 10.68
C SER A 104 38.68 -28.90 10.43
N LEU A 105 37.41 -28.53 10.23
CA LEU A 105 36.34 -29.44 9.81
C LEU A 105 36.43 -29.85 8.33
N GLY A 106 37.32 -29.23 7.56
CA GLY A 106 37.54 -29.54 6.15
C GLY A 106 36.80 -28.65 5.15
N TYR A 107 36.18 -27.55 5.60
CA TYR A 107 35.64 -26.53 4.70
C TYR A 107 36.77 -25.70 4.08
N LYS A 108 36.49 -25.14 2.90
CA LYS A 108 37.40 -24.23 2.20
C LYS A 108 36.68 -22.92 1.90
N LEU A 109 37.44 -21.84 1.87
CA LEU A 109 36.94 -20.57 1.35
C LEU A 109 36.48 -20.76 -0.10
N ASP A 110 35.26 -20.32 -0.39
CA ASP A 110 34.76 -20.23 -1.75
C ASP A 110 34.95 -18.81 -2.28
N HIS A 111 34.33 -17.84 -1.62
CA HIS A 111 34.47 -16.43 -1.90
C HIS A 111 34.16 -15.60 -0.65
N GLU A 112 34.48 -14.31 -0.70
CA GLU A 112 34.15 -13.37 0.37
C GLU A 112 33.72 -12.02 -0.21
N LEU A 113 32.84 -11.35 0.51
CA LEU A 113 32.23 -10.10 0.11
C LEU A 113 32.14 -9.16 1.31
N LEU A 114 32.22 -7.86 1.06
CA LEU A 114 31.88 -6.84 2.04
C LEU A 114 30.56 -6.20 1.64
N ARG A 115 29.56 -6.31 2.52
CA ARG A 115 28.26 -5.67 2.35
C ARG A 115 28.24 -4.37 3.14
N VAL A 116 27.95 -3.27 2.46
CA VAL A 116 27.90 -1.93 3.07
C VAL A 116 26.57 -1.27 2.71
N GLY A 117 25.83 -0.80 3.70
CA GLY A 117 24.54 -0.16 3.48
C GLY A 117 23.76 0.05 4.77
N PHE A 118 22.48 -0.31 4.76
CA PHE A 118 21.60 -0.16 5.91
C PHE A 118 20.50 -1.21 5.94
N THR A 119 19.87 -1.33 7.11
CA THR A 119 18.78 -2.26 7.37
C THR A 119 17.62 -1.56 8.07
N PHE A 120 16.40 -2.00 7.78
CA PHE A 120 15.17 -1.69 8.50
C PHE A 120 14.53 -2.97 9.03
N HIS A 121 13.91 -2.90 10.22
CA HIS A 121 13.25 -4.01 10.88
C HIS A 121 11.77 -3.70 11.14
N PHE A 122 10.86 -4.47 10.56
CA PHE A 122 9.41 -4.24 10.68
C PHE A 122 8.76 -5.40 11.43
N GLU A 123 8.05 -5.10 12.52
CA GLU A 123 7.23 -6.10 13.23
C GLU A 123 5.85 -6.21 12.59
N ARG A 124 5.56 -7.36 11.97
CA ARG A 124 4.26 -7.74 11.40
C ARG A 124 3.85 -9.13 11.91
N ALA A 125 3.30 -9.99 11.04
CA ALA A 125 3.10 -11.41 11.35
C ALA A 125 4.42 -12.13 11.69
N ALA A 126 5.54 -11.61 11.18
CA ALA A 126 6.90 -11.91 11.59
C ALA A 126 7.78 -10.66 11.46
N GLN A 127 8.98 -10.71 12.05
CA GLN A 127 9.99 -9.67 11.87
C GLN A 127 10.50 -9.68 10.42
N ILE A 128 10.10 -8.68 9.63
CA ILE A 128 10.56 -8.49 8.26
C ILE A 128 11.79 -7.59 8.30
N THR A 129 12.90 -8.08 7.77
CA THR A 129 14.15 -7.33 7.63
C THR A 129 14.32 -6.91 6.18
N VAL A 130 14.47 -5.61 5.94
CA VAL A 130 14.80 -5.06 4.62
C VAL A 130 16.24 -4.57 4.67
N THR A 131 17.11 -5.19 3.88
CA THR A 131 18.52 -4.84 3.78
C THR A 131 18.81 -4.24 2.41
N VAL A 132 19.33 -3.02 2.40
CA VAL A 132 19.81 -2.34 1.19
C VAL A 132 21.32 -2.21 1.28
N SER A 133 22.06 -2.83 0.37
CA SER A 133 23.52 -2.88 0.46
C SER A 133 24.24 -2.91 -0.87
N SER A 134 25.40 -2.27 -0.92
CA SER A 134 26.41 -2.45 -1.95
C SER A 134 27.16 -3.74 -1.66
N VAL A 135 27.29 -4.60 -2.68
CA VAL A 135 28.12 -5.80 -2.61
C VAL A 135 29.50 -5.45 -3.14
N ASN A 136 30.52 -5.54 -2.28
CA ASN A 136 31.88 -5.15 -2.60
C ASN A 136 32.81 -6.36 -2.56
N LYS A 137 33.75 -6.43 -3.50
CA LYS A 137 34.85 -7.40 -3.46
C LYS A 137 36.07 -6.74 -2.82
N MET A 138 36.85 -7.51 -2.09
CA MET A 138 38.12 -7.03 -1.52
C MET A 138 39.26 -7.25 -2.53
N LEU A 139 40.16 -6.27 -2.65
CA LEU A 139 41.34 -6.38 -3.55
C LEU A 139 42.39 -7.37 -3.02
N LYS A 140 42.43 -7.55 -1.71
CA LYS A 140 43.24 -8.57 -1.01
C LYS A 140 42.33 -9.34 -0.06
N LEU A 141 42.66 -10.61 0.15
CA LEU A 141 41.87 -11.47 1.02
C LEU A 141 41.74 -10.86 2.43
N HIS A 142 40.50 -10.76 2.93
CA HIS A 142 40.10 -10.20 4.22
C HIS A 142 40.40 -8.69 4.40
N ALA A 143 40.85 -7.98 3.36
CA ALA A 143 41.17 -6.55 3.44
C ALA A 143 39.91 -5.69 3.26
N THR A 144 39.10 -5.59 4.32
CA THR A 144 37.80 -4.88 4.31
C THR A 144 37.90 -3.37 4.04
N ASP A 145 39.09 -2.78 4.18
CA ASP A 145 39.31 -1.35 3.95
C ASP A 145 39.72 -1.05 2.50
N GLU A 146 40.07 -2.09 1.73
CA GLU A 146 40.42 -2.02 0.31
C GLU A 146 39.32 -2.68 -0.56
N ALA A 147 38.05 -2.48 -0.19
CA ALA A 147 36.91 -3.06 -0.90
C ALA A 147 36.36 -2.13 -1.99
N VAL A 148 35.98 -2.71 -3.13
CA VAL A 148 35.39 -1.99 -4.27
C VAL A 148 34.06 -2.61 -4.69
N PRO A 149 33.06 -1.81 -5.11
CA PRO A 149 31.77 -2.34 -5.55
C PRO A 149 31.92 -3.32 -6.71
N VAL A 150 31.21 -4.45 -6.66
CA VAL A 150 31.16 -5.43 -7.76
C VAL A 150 30.38 -4.85 -8.93
N THR A 151 29.29 -4.16 -8.66
CA THR A 151 28.42 -3.52 -9.65
C THR A 151 28.17 -2.06 -9.26
N PRO A 152 29.04 -1.13 -9.68
CA PRO A 152 28.89 0.28 -9.36
C PRO A 152 27.54 0.84 -9.81
N GLY A 153 26.92 1.68 -8.98
CA GLY A 153 25.64 2.30 -9.29
C GLY A 153 24.41 1.44 -9.03
N ILE A 154 24.58 0.19 -8.57
CA ILE A 154 23.48 -0.71 -8.21
C ILE A 154 23.63 -1.16 -6.75
N GLN A 155 22.53 -1.13 -6.00
CA GLN A 155 22.43 -1.71 -4.66
C GLN A 155 21.58 -2.98 -4.72
N MET A 156 21.95 -3.97 -3.92
CA MET A 156 21.12 -5.14 -3.66
C MET A 156 20.08 -4.79 -2.60
N VAL A 157 18.83 -5.17 -2.85
CA VAL A 157 17.74 -5.12 -1.86
C VAL A 157 17.34 -6.54 -1.53
N GLU A 158 17.39 -6.90 -0.26
CA GLU A 158 16.91 -8.18 0.24
C GLU A 158 15.81 -7.96 1.27
N VAL A 159 14.75 -8.74 1.15
CA VAL A 159 13.70 -8.81 2.17
C VAL A 159 13.71 -10.22 2.74
N THR A 160 13.98 -10.33 4.04
CA THR A 160 14.02 -11.61 4.74
C THR A 160 13.06 -11.63 5.92
N ALA A 161 12.54 -12.81 6.25
CA ALA A 161 11.75 -13.01 7.45
C ALA A 161 11.95 -14.43 8.01
N PRO A 162 12.15 -14.61 9.32
CA PRO A 162 12.22 -15.93 9.94
C PRO A 162 10.83 -16.58 9.94
N ALA A 163 10.80 -17.90 9.73
CA ALA A 163 9.57 -18.69 9.72
C ALA A 163 9.79 -20.06 10.37
N THR A 164 8.73 -20.69 10.85
CA THR A 164 8.69 -22.09 11.31
C THR A 164 7.94 -22.95 10.31
N SER A 165 7.96 -24.27 10.48
CA SER A 165 7.13 -25.18 9.67
C SER A 165 5.63 -24.95 9.85
N GLU A 166 5.21 -24.31 10.94
CA GLU A 166 3.80 -24.10 11.30
C GLU A 166 3.26 -22.79 10.73
N ASN A 167 4.08 -21.74 10.65
CA ASN A 167 3.62 -20.40 10.26
C ASN A 167 4.16 -19.88 8.92
N TYR A 168 4.98 -20.66 8.19
CA TYR A 168 5.62 -20.13 6.97
C TYR A 168 4.63 -19.61 5.92
N ASN A 169 3.41 -20.16 5.83
CA ASN A 169 2.39 -19.66 4.90
C ASN A 169 1.96 -18.22 5.22
N GLU A 170 1.78 -17.90 6.50
CA GLU A 170 1.43 -16.55 6.98
C GLU A 170 2.60 -15.59 6.76
N VAL A 171 3.83 -16.04 7.05
CA VAL A 171 5.04 -15.25 6.81
C VAL A 171 5.24 -14.96 5.33
N VAL A 172 5.02 -15.95 4.46
CA VAL A 172 5.04 -15.79 3.00
C VAL A 172 4.02 -14.75 2.55
N ALA A 173 2.77 -14.83 3.02
CA ALA A 173 1.74 -13.85 2.67
C ALA A 173 2.12 -12.43 3.13
N SER A 174 2.66 -12.30 4.35
CA SER A 174 3.12 -11.02 4.89
C SER A 174 4.31 -10.45 4.10
N VAL A 175 5.28 -11.28 3.73
CA VAL A 175 6.43 -10.86 2.90
C VAL A 175 5.95 -10.46 1.51
N SER A 176 5.06 -11.24 0.86
CA SER A 176 4.51 -10.91 -0.45
C SER A 176 3.79 -9.56 -0.46
N SER A 177 2.88 -9.33 0.50
CA SER A 177 2.17 -8.05 0.63
C SER A 177 3.14 -6.88 0.90
N PHE A 178 4.19 -7.12 1.69
CA PHE A 178 5.22 -6.10 1.93
C PHE A 178 6.01 -5.79 0.65
N CYS A 179 6.28 -6.78 -0.20
CA CYS A 179 6.98 -6.58 -1.46
C CYS A 179 6.13 -5.80 -2.48
N GLU A 180 4.82 -5.99 -2.48
CA GLU A 180 3.89 -5.20 -3.32
C GLU A 180 3.96 -3.70 -2.99
N TYR A 181 4.13 -3.36 -1.71
CA TYR A 181 4.34 -1.96 -1.29
C TYR A 181 5.63 -1.35 -1.87
N LEU A 182 6.65 -2.18 -2.11
CA LEU A 182 7.93 -1.75 -2.68
C LEU A 182 7.95 -1.77 -4.22
N ALA A 183 6.95 -2.39 -4.85
CA ALA A 183 6.86 -2.59 -6.31
C ALA A 183 7.03 -1.33 -7.17
N PRO A 184 6.61 -0.12 -6.75
CA PRO A 184 6.81 1.09 -7.55
C PRO A 184 8.27 1.44 -7.84
N LEU A 185 9.18 1.04 -6.93
CA LEU A 185 10.62 1.30 -7.01
C LEU A 185 11.45 0.04 -7.31
N LEU A 186 10.93 -1.14 -6.96
CA LEU A 186 11.70 -2.38 -6.89
C LEU A 186 10.96 -3.53 -7.58
N HIS A 187 11.69 -4.31 -8.39
CA HIS A 187 11.23 -5.63 -8.78
C HIS A 187 11.88 -6.66 -7.85
N LEU A 188 11.07 -7.27 -6.98
CA LEU A 188 11.52 -8.30 -6.04
C LEU A 188 11.08 -9.68 -6.54
N SER A 189 12.00 -10.63 -6.53
CA SER A 189 11.74 -12.02 -6.91
C SER A 189 12.53 -13.00 -6.05
N LYS A 190 12.35 -14.30 -6.30
CA LYS A 190 13.22 -15.32 -5.71
C LYS A 190 14.68 -15.06 -6.08
N PRO A 191 15.64 -15.28 -5.16
CA PRO A 191 17.07 -15.27 -5.47
C PRO A 191 17.39 -16.12 -6.71
N GLY A 192 18.21 -15.59 -7.60
CA GLY A 192 18.65 -16.28 -8.82
C GLY A 192 17.70 -16.18 -10.02
N VAL A 193 16.51 -15.59 -9.88
CA VAL A 193 15.67 -15.16 -11.01
C VAL A 193 16.15 -13.78 -11.45
N SER A 194 16.30 -13.55 -12.77
CA SER A 194 16.83 -12.28 -13.29
C SER A 194 15.92 -11.12 -12.91
N THR A 195 16.40 -10.23 -12.05
CA THR A 195 15.72 -8.99 -11.68
C THR A 195 16.24 -7.84 -12.54
N GLY A 196 15.33 -7.15 -13.24
CA GLY A 196 15.62 -5.92 -13.97
C GLY A 196 15.32 -4.68 -13.13
N VAL A 197 15.78 -3.52 -13.58
CA VAL A 197 15.38 -2.23 -13.00
C VAL A 197 13.92 -1.96 -13.38
N VAL A 198 13.13 -1.42 -12.45
CA VAL A 198 11.72 -1.10 -12.70
C VAL A 198 11.61 0.13 -13.60
N PRO A 199 10.89 0.07 -14.74
CA PRO A 199 10.72 1.23 -15.62
C PRO A 199 10.09 2.46 -14.95
N THR A 200 9.25 2.24 -13.93
CA THR A 200 8.58 3.29 -13.16
C THR A 200 9.42 3.87 -12.02
N ALA A 201 10.59 3.30 -11.71
CA ALA A 201 11.40 3.69 -10.55
C ALA A 201 11.78 5.18 -10.60
N ALA A 202 12.07 5.72 -11.79
CA ALA A 202 12.41 7.13 -11.97
C ALA A 202 11.27 8.07 -11.55
N ALA A 203 10.05 7.78 -12.02
CA ALA A 203 8.87 8.60 -11.73
C ALA A 203 8.45 8.48 -10.26
N ALA A 204 8.47 7.25 -9.72
CA ALA A 204 8.17 7.00 -8.31
C ALA A 204 9.20 7.67 -7.38
N ALA A 205 10.49 7.59 -7.71
CA ALA A 205 11.53 8.25 -6.94
C ALA A 205 11.41 9.77 -6.97
N ALA A 206 11.17 10.36 -8.14
CA ALA A 206 10.94 11.81 -8.27
C ALA A 206 9.77 12.29 -7.39
N SER A 207 8.67 11.52 -7.34
CA SER A 207 7.52 11.82 -6.50
C SER A 207 7.90 11.82 -5.01
N LEU A 208 8.60 10.79 -4.53
CA LEU A 208 8.97 10.64 -3.11
C LEU A 208 9.99 11.69 -2.67
N MET A 209 10.97 12.00 -3.53
CA MET A 209 12.03 12.98 -3.25
C MET A 209 11.52 14.42 -3.24
N SER A 210 10.44 14.73 -3.97
CA SER A 210 9.84 16.06 -4.00
C SER A 210 9.09 16.45 -2.71
N ASP A 211 8.73 15.46 -1.89
CA ASP A 211 7.97 15.64 -0.64
C ASP A 211 8.87 15.87 0.60
N GLY A 212 10.19 15.65 0.48
CA GLY A 212 11.19 15.74 1.57
C GLY A 212 11.73 17.15 1.88
N GLY A 213 11.07 18.20 1.39
CA GLY A 213 11.57 19.58 1.48
C GLY A 213 11.40 20.25 2.84
N GLY A 214 12.36 20.08 3.74
CA GLY A 214 12.64 21.07 4.80
C GLY A 214 13.47 20.57 5.97
N THR A 215 14.79 20.87 5.97
CA THR A 215 15.46 21.78 6.93
C THR A 215 16.98 21.68 6.74
N THR A 216 17.59 22.55 5.93
CA THR A 216 19.03 22.82 6.04
C THR A 216 19.22 24.25 6.53
N LEU A 217 19.67 24.32 7.78
CA LEU A 217 20.17 25.49 8.47
C LEU A 217 21.10 26.31 7.57
N THR A 218 20.76 27.58 7.41
CA THR A 218 21.60 28.64 6.87
C THR A 218 22.95 28.68 7.57
N LYS A 219 24.01 28.22 6.91
CA LYS A 219 25.37 28.69 7.20
C LYS A 219 25.57 30.02 6.47
N ARG A 220 25.64 31.09 7.26
CA ARG A 220 26.18 32.39 6.84
C ARG A 220 27.60 32.18 6.29
N SER A 221 27.79 32.45 5.01
CA SER A 221 29.09 32.83 4.45
C SER A 221 28.94 34.20 3.81
N SER A 222 29.57 35.18 4.44
CA SER A 222 29.78 36.52 3.94
C SER A 222 30.65 36.50 2.68
N SER A 223 30.13 36.99 1.56
CA SER A 223 30.95 37.46 0.45
C SER A 223 30.30 38.70 -0.15
N LEU A 224 31.02 39.82 -0.07
CA LEU A 224 30.68 41.07 -0.74
C LEU A 224 30.54 40.84 -2.25
N SER A 225 29.51 41.44 -2.86
CA SER A 225 29.46 41.66 -4.30
C SER A 225 28.56 42.84 -4.63
N LEU A 226 29.01 43.64 -5.59
CA LEU A 226 28.64 45.03 -5.84
C LEU A 226 27.23 45.24 -6.38
N THR A 227 26.71 46.42 -6.02
CA THR A 227 25.59 47.15 -6.61
C THR A 227 25.55 47.13 -8.14
N THR A 228 24.41 46.78 -8.73
CA THR A 228 23.88 47.42 -9.95
C THR A 228 22.35 47.46 -9.91
N THR A 229 21.80 48.63 -10.19
CA THR A 229 20.38 48.99 -10.21
C THR A 229 19.73 48.63 -11.55
N LYS A 230 18.54 48.03 -11.54
CA LYS A 230 17.61 48.02 -12.70
C LYS A 230 16.14 48.15 -12.26
N PRO A 231 15.26 48.75 -13.09
CA PRO A 231 14.04 49.39 -12.63
C PRO A 231 12.86 48.42 -12.46
N ARG A 232 11.99 48.77 -11.51
CA ARG A 232 10.70 48.15 -11.17
C ARG A 232 9.74 48.19 -12.37
N ARG A 233 9.24 47.03 -12.79
CA ARG A 233 8.06 46.92 -13.66
C ARG A 233 6.86 46.65 -12.75
N LEU A 234 5.88 47.56 -12.76
CA LEU A 234 4.59 47.40 -12.08
C LEU A 234 3.81 46.28 -12.78
N SER A 235 3.60 45.15 -12.11
CA SER A 235 2.66 44.13 -12.55
C SER A 235 1.27 44.49 -12.01
N LEU A 236 0.35 44.83 -12.91
CA LEU A 236 -1.08 44.88 -12.62
C LEU A 236 -1.57 43.50 -12.18
N SER A 237 -2.22 43.44 -11.02
CA SER A 237 -2.93 42.26 -10.53
C SER A 237 -4.16 42.00 -11.41
N VAL A 238 -4.11 40.94 -12.22
CA VAL A 238 -5.30 40.36 -12.83
C VAL A 238 -6.00 39.57 -11.74
N SER A 239 -7.25 39.94 -11.42
CA SER A 239 -8.15 39.16 -10.59
C SER A 239 -8.31 37.77 -11.20
N ALA A 240 -7.74 36.75 -10.55
CA ALA A 240 -7.82 35.38 -11.00
C ALA A 240 -9.28 34.91 -10.91
N SER A 241 -9.92 34.63 -12.04
CA SER A 241 -11.18 33.90 -12.04
C SER A 241 -10.90 32.48 -11.56
N HIS A 242 -11.52 32.08 -10.47
CA HIS A 242 -11.48 30.70 -10.00
C HIS A 242 -12.16 29.79 -11.03
N SER A 243 -11.35 29.01 -11.75
CA SER A 243 -11.82 28.02 -12.71
C SER A 243 -11.65 26.64 -12.09
N LEU A 244 -12.59 25.74 -12.34
CA LEU A 244 -12.46 24.33 -11.94
C LEU A 244 -11.19 23.77 -12.58
N GLN A 245 -10.28 23.25 -11.76
CA GLN A 245 -9.02 22.65 -12.20
C GLN A 245 -8.96 21.16 -11.90
N ALA A 246 -9.62 20.70 -10.83
CA ALA A 246 -9.67 19.29 -10.47
C ALA A 246 -11.06 18.84 -10.04
N LEU A 247 -11.43 17.64 -10.49
CA LEU A 247 -12.61 16.94 -10.05
C LEU A 247 -12.19 15.71 -9.25
N ILE A 248 -12.64 15.64 -8.00
CA ILE A 248 -12.25 14.60 -7.03
C ILE A 248 -13.49 13.79 -6.68
N PHE A 249 -13.47 12.49 -6.93
CA PHE A 249 -14.60 11.60 -6.65
C PHE A 249 -14.33 10.79 -5.40
N ASP A 250 -15.33 10.61 -4.53
CA ASP A 250 -15.34 9.42 -3.67
C ASP A 250 -15.49 8.15 -4.52
N CYS A 251 -15.18 6.99 -3.96
CA CYS A 251 -15.40 5.71 -4.63
C CYS A 251 -16.74 5.08 -4.20
N ASP A 252 -16.86 4.73 -2.93
CA ASP A 252 -18.04 4.10 -2.38
C ASP A 252 -19.19 5.10 -2.34
N GLY A 253 -20.37 4.67 -2.78
CA GLY A 253 -21.54 5.54 -2.90
C GLY A 253 -21.50 6.52 -4.07
N VAL A 254 -20.34 6.83 -4.66
CA VAL A 254 -20.21 7.77 -5.80
C VAL A 254 -19.91 7.07 -7.11
N ILE A 255 -18.80 6.35 -7.22
CA ILE A 255 -18.45 5.58 -8.44
C ILE A 255 -19.28 4.30 -8.48
N LEU A 256 -19.45 3.67 -7.33
CA LEU A 256 -20.15 2.40 -7.15
C LEU A 256 -21.14 2.50 -6.01
N GLU A 257 -22.34 1.96 -6.19
CA GLU A 257 -23.25 1.74 -5.06
C GLU A 257 -22.86 0.45 -4.31
N SER A 258 -21.90 0.58 -3.39
CA SER A 258 -21.20 -0.57 -2.79
C SER A 258 -21.92 -1.17 -1.58
N GLU A 259 -22.79 -0.42 -0.89
CA GLU A 259 -23.43 -0.86 0.36
C GLU A 259 -24.28 -2.13 0.18
N HIS A 260 -25.08 -2.22 -0.88
CA HIS A 260 -25.80 -3.44 -1.21
C HIS A 260 -24.83 -4.62 -1.37
N LEU A 261 -23.74 -4.44 -2.10
CA LEU A 261 -22.80 -5.51 -2.42
C LEU A 261 -22.08 -5.99 -1.14
N HIS A 262 -21.76 -5.07 -0.23
CA HIS A 262 -21.24 -5.42 1.08
C HIS A 262 -22.25 -6.23 1.91
N ARG A 263 -23.52 -5.80 1.93
CA ARG A 263 -24.61 -6.50 2.63
C ARG A 263 -24.85 -7.91 2.07
N GLU A 264 -24.86 -8.04 0.75
CA GLU A 264 -24.95 -9.33 0.07
C GLU A 264 -23.79 -10.24 0.47
N ALA A 265 -22.55 -9.75 0.40
CA ALA A 265 -21.37 -10.52 0.78
C ALA A 265 -21.39 -10.95 2.27
N TYR A 266 -21.94 -10.12 3.17
CA TYR A 266 -22.16 -10.52 4.58
C TYR A 266 -23.18 -11.65 4.70
N ASN A 267 -24.33 -11.49 4.05
CA ASN A 267 -25.40 -12.49 4.09
C ASN A 267 -24.98 -13.82 3.46
N ASP A 268 -24.19 -13.78 2.39
CA ASP A 268 -23.58 -14.95 1.79
C ASP A 268 -22.61 -15.64 2.75
N ALA A 269 -21.79 -14.88 3.49
CA ALA A 269 -20.90 -15.44 4.50
C ALA A 269 -21.69 -16.10 5.64
N PHE A 270 -22.74 -15.44 6.12
CA PHE A 270 -23.60 -15.97 7.17
C PHE A 270 -24.34 -17.23 6.72
N ALA A 271 -24.81 -17.27 5.47
CA ALA A 271 -25.41 -18.46 4.89
C ALA A 271 -24.39 -19.60 4.71
N HIS A 272 -23.21 -19.30 4.17
CA HIS A 272 -22.13 -20.26 3.93
C HIS A 272 -21.69 -20.97 5.22
N PHE A 273 -21.46 -20.20 6.28
CA PHE A 273 -21.08 -20.74 7.59
C PHE A 273 -22.28 -21.09 8.47
N ASN A 274 -23.51 -20.96 7.96
CA ASN A 274 -24.75 -21.22 8.67
C ASN A 274 -24.74 -20.56 10.07
N VAL A 275 -24.41 -19.27 10.10
CA VAL A 275 -24.29 -18.45 11.32
C VAL A 275 -25.68 -18.22 11.90
N ARG A 276 -25.97 -18.71 13.11
CA ARG A 276 -27.28 -18.65 13.76
C ARG A 276 -27.18 -17.95 15.11
N CYS A 277 -27.80 -16.78 15.22
CA CYS A 277 -27.88 -16.04 16.49
C CYS A 277 -29.12 -16.48 17.30
N PRO A 278 -28.98 -16.76 18.62
CA PRO A 278 -30.11 -17.05 19.48
C PRO A 278 -31.17 -15.92 19.48
N PRO A 279 -32.48 -16.22 19.56
CA PRO A 279 -33.10 -17.55 19.61
C PRO A 279 -33.37 -18.15 18.22
N SER A 280 -32.95 -17.50 17.14
CA SER A 280 -33.22 -17.95 15.77
C SER A 280 -32.40 -19.18 15.40
N SER A 281 -33.04 -20.14 14.74
CA SER A 281 -32.39 -21.30 14.12
C SER A 281 -32.08 -21.09 12.64
N GLN A 282 -32.48 -19.96 12.07
CA GLN A 282 -32.20 -19.62 10.67
C GLN A 282 -30.85 -18.92 10.54
N PRO A 283 -30.16 -19.06 9.40
CA PRO A 283 -28.96 -18.28 9.11
C PRO A 283 -29.25 -16.79 9.25
N LEU A 284 -28.31 -16.07 9.87
CA LEU A 284 -28.37 -14.63 10.05
C LEU A 284 -28.47 -13.95 8.68
N ASN A 285 -29.41 -13.02 8.59
CA ASN A 285 -29.58 -12.16 7.44
C ASN A 285 -29.75 -10.74 7.92
N TRP A 286 -28.90 -9.84 7.44
CA TRP A 286 -29.08 -8.40 7.59
C TRP A 286 -29.90 -7.91 6.40
N ASP A 287 -31.16 -7.55 6.68
CA ASP A 287 -32.02 -6.89 5.72
C ASP A 287 -31.52 -5.48 5.38
N LEU A 288 -32.11 -4.88 4.35
CA LEU A 288 -31.70 -3.57 3.85
C LEU A 288 -31.86 -2.49 4.94
N GLN A 289 -33.03 -2.44 5.59
CA GLN A 289 -33.36 -1.40 6.56
C GLN A 289 -32.45 -1.44 7.78
N PHE A 290 -32.15 -2.63 8.28
CA PHE A 290 -31.23 -2.83 9.39
C PHE A 290 -29.79 -2.48 9.00
N TYR A 291 -29.33 -2.96 7.85
CA TYR A 291 -27.95 -2.73 7.42
C TYR A 291 -27.66 -1.25 7.13
N ASP A 292 -28.64 -0.50 6.59
CA ASP A 292 -28.54 0.95 6.38
C ASP A 292 -28.31 1.70 7.69
N VAL A 293 -28.96 1.30 8.78
CA VAL A 293 -28.72 1.87 10.11
C VAL A 293 -27.34 1.44 10.62
N LEU A 294 -27.03 0.14 10.52
CA LEU A 294 -25.78 -0.42 11.04
C LEU A 294 -24.54 0.21 10.38
N GLN A 295 -24.57 0.43 9.06
CA GLN A 295 -23.43 0.98 8.33
C GLN A 295 -23.15 2.44 8.68
N ASN A 296 -24.20 3.22 8.92
CA ASN A 296 -24.09 4.60 9.37
C ASN A 296 -23.70 4.74 10.86
N LEU A 297 -23.96 3.72 11.68
CA LEU A 297 -23.66 3.73 13.13
C LEU A 297 -22.26 3.20 13.44
N ILE A 298 -21.85 2.10 12.79
CA ILE A 298 -20.65 1.34 13.13
C ILE A 298 -19.76 1.19 11.90
N GLY A 299 -18.61 1.88 11.92
CA GLY A 299 -17.60 1.77 10.87
C GLY A 299 -16.81 0.46 10.91
N GLY A 300 -16.48 -0.07 9.74
CA GLY A 300 -15.60 -1.24 9.59
C GLY A 300 -16.29 -2.60 9.76
N GLY A 301 -15.79 -3.61 9.05
CA GLY A 301 -16.48 -4.90 8.96
C GLY A 301 -16.43 -5.77 10.22
N LYS A 302 -15.25 -5.95 10.83
CA LYS A 302 -15.11 -6.68 12.09
C LYS A 302 -15.85 -5.99 13.24
N PRO A 303 -15.78 -4.65 13.42
CA PRO A 303 -16.58 -3.94 14.42
C PRO A 303 -18.09 -4.15 14.26
N LYS A 304 -18.64 -4.11 13.04
CA LYS A 304 -20.07 -4.37 12.78
C LYS A 304 -20.52 -5.73 13.33
N MET A 305 -19.81 -6.80 12.97
CA MET A 305 -20.14 -8.14 13.47
C MET A 305 -19.95 -8.28 14.98
N ARG A 306 -18.87 -7.71 15.55
CA ARG A 306 -18.64 -7.73 17.00
C ARG A 306 -19.74 -7.01 17.77
N TRP A 307 -20.14 -5.83 17.31
CA TRP A 307 -21.25 -5.09 17.88
C TRP A 307 -22.54 -5.90 17.78
N TYR A 308 -22.86 -6.42 16.60
CA TYR A 308 -24.07 -7.20 16.38
C TYR A 308 -24.17 -8.42 17.31
N PHE A 309 -23.13 -9.26 17.37
CA PHE A 309 -23.12 -10.46 18.21
C PHE A 309 -23.08 -10.14 19.70
N LYS A 310 -22.53 -8.99 20.09
CA LYS A 310 -22.60 -8.53 21.48
C LYS A 310 -24.02 -8.16 21.88
N GLU A 311 -24.76 -7.46 21.00
CA GLU A 311 -26.13 -7.01 21.28
C GLU A 311 -27.18 -8.13 21.11
N HIS A 312 -26.96 -9.07 20.18
CA HIS A 312 -27.94 -10.09 19.80
C HIS A 312 -27.53 -11.52 20.19
N GLY A 313 -26.40 -11.69 20.86
CA GLY A 313 -25.85 -12.98 21.25
C GLY A 313 -24.88 -13.57 20.23
N TRP A 314 -23.83 -14.20 20.74
CA TRP A 314 -22.83 -14.86 19.92
C TRP A 314 -23.43 -16.08 19.20
N PRO A 315 -23.13 -16.28 17.91
CA PRO A 315 -23.81 -17.30 17.11
C PRO A 315 -23.13 -18.66 17.19
N ALA A 316 -23.93 -19.71 16.99
CA ALA A 316 -23.43 -21.00 16.51
C ALA A 316 -23.22 -20.94 14.99
N SER A 317 -22.33 -21.76 14.45
CA SER A 317 -22.00 -21.82 13.02
C SER A 317 -21.40 -23.18 12.65
N THR A 318 -21.00 -23.37 11.39
CA THR A 318 -20.15 -24.51 10.98
C THR A 318 -18.69 -24.34 11.42
N ILE A 319 -18.29 -23.14 11.85
CA ILE A 319 -16.96 -22.87 12.41
C ILE A 319 -16.91 -23.32 13.88
N PHE A 320 -17.96 -22.98 14.64
CA PHE A 320 -18.16 -23.36 16.03
C PHE A 320 -19.59 -23.84 16.24
N GLU A 321 -19.78 -25.12 16.56
CA GLU A 321 -21.12 -25.73 16.72
C GLU A 321 -21.93 -25.08 17.85
N THR A 322 -21.24 -24.62 18.91
CA THR A 322 -21.81 -23.84 20.01
C THR A 322 -21.31 -22.40 19.96
N PRO A 323 -22.08 -21.43 20.50
CA PRO A 323 -21.61 -20.05 20.62
C PRO A 323 -20.23 -19.94 21.29
N PRO A 324 -19.28 -19.17 20.74
CA PRO A 324 -17.94 -19.06 21.29
C PRO A 324 -17.95 -18.39 22.68
N GLU A 325 -17.22 -19.00 23.62
CA GLU A 325 -17.18 -18.56 25.02
C GLU A 325 -15.97 -17.66 25.30
N SER A 326 -14.81 -17.96 24.69
CA SER A 326 -13.58 -17.19 24.88
C SER A 326 -13.42 -16.05 23.87
N ASP A 327 -12.62 -15.05 24.23
CA ASP A 327 -12.32 -13.93 23.33
C ASP A 327 -11.46 -14.35 22.13
N GLU A 328 -10.62 -15.38 22.25
CA GLU A 328 -9.89 -15.94 21.12
C GLU A 328 -10.83 -16.62 20.11
N GLU A 329 -11.80 -17.42 20.58
CA GLU A 329 -12.79 -18.08 19.71
C GLU A 329 -13.66 -17.05 18.98
N ARG A 330 -14.10 -16.02 19.71
CA ARG A 330 -14.84 -14.88 19.16
C ARG A 330 -14.04 -14.15 18.09
N ALA A 331 -12.76 -13.91 18.33
CA ALA A 331 -11.89 -13.28 17.34
C ALA A 331 -11.72 -14.16 16.10
N LYS A 332 -11.47 -15.45 16.28
CA LYS A 332 -11.33 -16.42 15.18
C LYS A 332 -12.60 -16.51 14.32
N LEU A 333 -13.77 -16.52 14.94
CA LEU A 333 -15.05 -16.51 14.22
C LEU A 333 -15.17 -15.24 13.36
N ILE A 334 -14.97 -14.07 13.97
CA ILE A 334 -15.06 -12.78 13.28
C ILE A 334 -14.07 -12.68 12.12
N ASP A 335 -12.83 -13.12 12.33
CA ASP A 335 -11.79 -13.08 11.31
C ASP A 335 -12.13 -14.00 10.14
N THR A 336 -12.55 -15.23 10.42
CA THR A 336 -12.96 -16.19 9.38
C THR A 336 -14.13 -15.67 8.54
N LEU A 337 -15.17 -15.12 9.19
CA LEU A 337 -16.32 -14.53 8.50
C LEU A 337 -15.90 -13.32 7.67
N GLN A 338 -15.04 -12.46 8.20
CA GLN A 338 -14.58 -11.26 7.50
C GLN A 338 -13.74 -11.61 6.28
N ASP A 339 -12.84 -12.58 6.39
CA ASP A 339 -11.94 -12.98 5.31
C ASP A 339 -12.75 -13.60 4.16
N TRP A 340 -13.68 -14.51 4.48
CA TRP A 340 -14.56 -15.11 3.48
C TRP A 340 -15.48 -14.06 2.83
N LYS A 341 -16.11 -13.18 3.63
CA LYS A 341 -16.92 -12.06 3.12
C LYS A 341 -16.11 -11.15 2.20
N THR A 342 -14.82 -10.97 2.50
CA THR A 342 -13.93 -10.16 1.68
C THR A 342 -13.72 -10.83 0.32
N GLU A 343 -13.39 -12.12 0.28
CA GLU A 343 -13.27 -12.86 -0.99
C GLU A 343 -14.58 -12.89 -1.78
N ARG A 344 -15.71 -13.13 -1.12
CA ARG A 344 -17.03 -13.11 -1.77
C ARG A 344 -17.35 -11.76 -2.38
N TYR A 345 -17.04 -10.67 -1.69
CA TYR A 345 -17.18 -9.32 -2.25
C TYR A 345 -16.32 -9.15 -3.51
N LYS A 346 -15.09 -9.68 -3.53
CA LYS A 346 -14.25 -9.64 -4.74
C LYS A 346 -14.88 -10.43 -5.89
N GLU A 347 -15.49 -11.57 -5.62
CA GLU A 347 -16.22 -12.34 -6.63
C GLU A 347 -17.42 -11.57 -7.19
N ILE A 348 -18.21 -10.92 -6.34
CA ILE A 348 -19.35 -10.08 -6.75
C ILE A 348 -18.88 -8.95 -7.67
N ILE A 349 -17.78 -8.26 -7.32
CA ILE A 349 -17.21 -7.20 -8.16
C ILE A 349 -16.70 -7.76 -9.50
N LYS A 350 -16.08 -8.95 -9.49
CA LYS A 350 -15.53 -9.60 -10.69
C LYS A 350 -16.58 -10.33 -11.55
N SER A 351 -17.82 -10.45 -11.09
CA SER A 351 -18.88 -11.14 -11.84
C SER A 351 -19.24 -10.44 -13.14
N GLY A 352 -18.93 -9.14 -13.23
CA GLY A 352 -19.28 -8.27 -14.34
C GLY A 352 -20.73 -7.79 -14.35
N THR A 353 -21.50 -8.07 -13.28
CA THR A 353 -22.88 -7.58 -13.12
C THR A 353 -22.95 -6.22 -12.42
N VAL A 354 -21.82 -5.72 -11.92
CA VAL A 354 -21.74 -4.48 -11.19
C VAL A 354 -21.42 -3.35 -12.16
N GLU A 355 -22.25 -2.32 -12.18
CA GLU A 355 -22.09 -1.16 -13.06
C GLU A 355 -21.69 0.10 -12.25
N PRO A 356 -20.88 0.99 -12.83
CA PRO A 356 -20.66 2.32 -12.28
C PRO A 356 -21.98 3.09 -12.15
N ARG A 357 -22.07 3.99 -11.17
CA ARG A 357 -23.26 4.85 -11.03
C ARG A 357 -23.46 5.72 -12.28
N PRO A 358 -24.73 5.98 -12.67
CA PRO A 358 -25.04 6.69 -13.90
C PRO A 358 -24.34 8.05 -14.03
N GLY A 359 -23.68 8.27 -15.17
CA GLY A 359 -23.03 9.52 -15.53
C GLY A 359 -21.62 9.73 -14.96
N VAL A 360 -21.14 8.93 -14.01
CA VAL A 360 -19.81 9.08 -13.40
C VAL A 360 -18.70 8.95 -14.43
N LEU A 361 -18.65 7.84 -15.18
CA LEU A 361 -17.60 7.60 -16.16
C LEU A 361 -17.59 8.65 -17.27
N ARG A 362 -18.78 9.08 -17.72
CA ARG A 362 -18.93 10.16 -18.70
C ARG A 362 -18.35 11.47 -18.17
N LEU A 363 -18.64 11.81 -16.91
CA LEU A 363 -18.15 13.04 -16.31
C LEU A 363 -16.62 13.03 -16.12
N MET A 364 -16.05 11.87 -15.78
CA MET A 364 -14.60 11.67 -15.77
C MET A 364 -13.99 11.90 -17.15
N ASP A 365 -14.59 11.37 -18.22
CA ASP A 365 -14.11 11.61 -19.59
C ASP A 365 -14.19 13.07 -20.00
N GLU A 366 -15.32 13.73 -19.72
CA GLU A 366 -15.51 15.15 -20.01
C GLU A 366 -14.44 15.99 -19.30
N ALA A 367 -14.19 15.71 -18.02
CA ALA A 367 -13.15 16.38 -17.24
C ALA A 367 -11.76 16.17 -17.84
N LYS A 368 -11.39 14.93 -18.19
CA LYS A 368 -10.08 14.64 -18.79
C LYS A 368 -9.92 15.31 -20.15
N ALA A 369 -10.95 15.25 -21.00
CA ALA A 369 -10.96 15.88 -22.32
C ALA A 369 -10.83 17.40 -22.24
N ALA A 370 -11.38 18.01 -21.18
CA ALA A 370 -11.24 19.44 -20.88
C ALA A 370 -9.92 19.80 -20.16
N GLY A 371 -8.99 18.85 -20.00
CA GLY A 371 -7.70 19.06 -19.34
C GLY A 371 -7.79 19.28 -17.84
N LYS A 372 -8.89 18.88 -17.20
CA LYS A 372 -9.04 18.89 -15.75
C LYS A 372 -8.32 17.70 -15.15
N MET A 373 -7.81 17.89 -13.94
CA MET A 373 -7.20 16.79 -13.21
C MET A 373 -8.28 15.94 -12.56
N LEU A 374 -8.05 14.63 -12.53
CA LEU A 374 -8.95 13.66 -11.95
C LEU A 374 -8.33 12.99 -10.74
N ALA A 375 -9.10 12.88 -9.67
CA ALA A 375 -8.71 12.08 -8.52
C ALA A 375 -9.85 11.22 -7.97
N VAL A 376 -9.48 10.11 -7.34
CA VAL A 376 -10.38 9.28 -6.54
C VAL A 376 -9.87 9.24 -5.10
N CYS A 377 -10.75 9.48 -4.12
CA CYS A 377 -10.44 9.59 -2.70
C CYS A 377 -11.46 8.83 -1.85
N SER A 378 -11.12 7.62 -1.40
CA SER A 378 -12.01 6.77 -0.57
C SER A 378 -11.43 6.50 0.81
N ALA A 379 -12.33 6.28 1.79
CA ALA A 379 -11.97 5.85 3.14
C ALA A 379 -11.76 4.32 3.26
N ALA A 380 -12.07 3.55 2.20
CA ALA A 380 -11.88 2.11 2.15
C ALA A 380 -10.40 1.74 1.97
N THR A 381 -10.07 0.47 2.21
CA THR A 381 -8.71 -0.04 2.01
C THR A 381 -8.29 0.06 0.55
N LYS A 382 -7.00 0.31 0.30
CA LYS A 382 -6.48 0.52 -1.06
C LYS A 382 -6.79 -0.63 -2.02
N SER A 383 -6.64 -1.87 -1.56
CA SER A 383 -6.92 -3.07 -2.34
C SER A 383 -8.39 -3.17 -2.78
N SER A 384 -9.33 -2.78 -1.92
CA SER A 384 -10.77 -2.76 -2.25
C SER A 384 -11.09 -1.74 -3.33
N VAL A 385 -10.51 -0.54 -3.22
CA VAL A 385 -10.76 0.53 -4.18
C VAL A 385 -10.08 0.23 -5.51
N VAL A 386 -8.84 -0.26 -5.51
CA VAL A 386 -8.16 -0.71 -6.75
C VAL A 386 -8.97 -1.78 -7.44
N LEU A 387 -9.46 -2.79 -6.72
CA LEU A 387 -10.31 -3.83 -7.30
C LEU A 387 -11.59 -3.25 -7.91
N CYS A 388 -12.26 -2.35 -7.20
CA CYS A 388 -13.46 -1.66 -7.68
C CYS A 388 -13.17 -0.89 -8.97
N LEU A 389 -12.11 -0.06 -8.97
CA LEU A 389 -11.74 0.74 -10.13
C LEU A 389 -11.29 -0.13 -11.31
N GLU A 390 -10.47 -1.16 -11.10
CA GLU A 390 -10.03 -2.07 -12.16
C GLU A 390 -11.18 -2.82 -12.83
N ASN A 391 -12.19 -3.27 -12.07
CA ASN A 391 -13.30 -4.03 -12.63
C ASN A 391 -14.39 -3.13 -13.22
N LEU A 392 -14.71 -2.00 -12.58
CA LEU A 392 -15.80 -1.13 -13.03
C LEU A 392 -15.38 -0.15 -14.11
N ILE A 393 -14.15 0.37 -14.03
CA ILE A 393 -13.59 1.26 -15.04
C ILE A 393 -12.93 0.45 -16.17
N GLY A 394 -12.56 -0.81 -15.90
CA GLY A 394 -11.99 -1.75 -16.87
C GLY A 394 -13.00 -2.54 -17.71
N MET A 395 -14.30 -2.51 -17.39
CA MET A 395 -15.34 -3.19 -18.17
C MET A 395 -16.14 -2.21 -19.02
N VAL A 396 -15.87 -2.15 -20.33
CA VAL A 396 -16.88 -1.67 -21.28
C VAL A 396 -17.74 -2.84 -21.72
N ILE A 397 -19.00 -2.74 -21.32
CA ILE A 397 -20.15 -3.44 -21.88
C ILE A 397 -20.19 -3.17 -23.39
N SER A 398 -20.42 -4.23 -24.16
CA SER A 398 -20.63 -4.18 -25.59
C SER A 398 -21.82 -3.29 -25.95
N GLY A 399 -21.58 -2.02 -26.31
CA GLY A 399 -22.56 -1.16 -26.96
C GLY A 399 -22.56 0.29 -26.48
N GLY A 400 -21.86 1.18 -27.19
CA GLY A 400 -22.05 2.63 -27.08
C GLY A 400 -20.78 3.44 -27.32
N ASP A 401 -20.79 4.22 -28.41
CA ASP A 401 -19.89 5.28 -28.90
C ASP A 401 -18.98 6.06 -27.89
N SER A 402 -18.08 5.41 -27.16
CA SER A 402 -17.00 6.08 -26.42
C SER A 402 -15.64 5.46 -26.75
N TYR A 403 -14.79 6.26 -27.40
CA TYR A 403 -13.53 5.88 -28.06
C TYR A 403 -12.30 5.80 -27.12
N LEU A 404 -12.47 5.54 -25.82
CA LEU A 404 -11.37 5.41 -24.86
C LEU A 404 -11.40 4.04 -24.15
N ASN A 405 -10.34 3.27 -24.35
CA ASN A 405 -10.18 1.90 -23.90
C ASN A 405 -9.74 1.86 -22.42
N CYS A 406 -10.62 1.34 -21.55
CA CYS A 406 -10.43 0.72 -20.22
C CYS A 406 -9.10 0.95 -19.45
N GLU A 407 -7.96 0.51 -20.00
CA GLU A 407 -6.64 0.65 -19.38
C GLU A 407 -6.18 2.13 -19.28
N GLU A 408 -6.70 3.00 -20.15
CA GLU A 408 -6.39 4.43 -20.20
C GLU A 408 -7.10 5.24 -19.12
N ARG A 409 -8.25 4.79 -18.61
CA ARG A 409 -9.04 5.54 -17.62
C ARG A 409 -8.44 5.47 -16.22
N PHE A 410 -8.04 4.28 -15.77
CA PHE A 410 -7.33 4.13 -14.49
C PHE A 410 -5.94 4.78 -14.55
N LYS A 411 -5.20 4.62 -15.66
CA LYS A 411 -3.97 5.38 -15.93
C LYS A 411 -4.21 6.89 -16.09
N GLY A 412 -5.44 7.27 -16.41
CA GLY A 412 -5.89 8.64 -16.62
C GLY A 412 -6.19 9.39 -15.32
N LEU A 413 -6.27 8.68 -14.17
CA LEU A 413 -6.34 9.33 -12.86
C LEU A 413 -4.99 9.99 -12.56
N ASP A 414 -5.03 11.28 -12.26
CA ASP A 414 -3.84 12.05 -11.88
C ASP A 414 -3.49 11.84 -10.40
N CYS A 415 -4.47 11.42 -9.58
CA CYS A 415 -4.25 11.04 -8.19
C CYS A 415 -5.25 9.97 -7.72
N PHE A 416 -4.77 9.06 -6.87
CA PHE A 416 -5.60 8.10 -6.17
C PHE A 416 -5.16 8.01 -4.71
N LEU A 417 -6.13 8.12 -3.81
CA LEU A 417 -5.97 8.00 -2.37
C LEU A 417 -7.05 7.08 -1.79
N ALA A 418 -6.61 6.18 -0.92
CA ALA A 418 -7.45 5.29 -0.15
C ALA A 418 -7.26 5.52 1.35
N GLY A 419 -8.06 4.84 2.17
CA GLY A 419 -8.06 4.99 3.63
C GLY A 419 -6.75 4.60 4.31
N ASP A 420 -5.90 3.81 3.64
CA ASP A 420 -4.57 3.42 4.13
C ASP A 420 -3.48 4.45 3.75
N ASP A 421 -3.79 5.40 2.85
CA ASP A 421 -2.86 6.46 2.43
C ASP A 421 -2.93 7.70 3.34
N VAL A 422 -3.91 7.78 4.26
CA VAL A 422 -4.08 8.87 5.21
C VAL A 422 -4.30 8.36 6.64
N LYS A 423 -3.71 9.06 7.61
CA LYS A 423 -3.81 8.69 9.03
C LYS A 423 -5.20 8.94 9.60
N GLU A 424 -5.75 10.13 9.34
CA GLU A 424 -7.07 10.55 9.82
C GLU A 424 -8.09 10.33 8.70
N LYS A 425 -9.22 9.71 9.03
CA LYS A 425 -10.29 9.38 8.07
C LYS A 425 -11.36 10.47 8.05
N LYS A 426 -12.17 10.51 6.99
CA LYS A 426 -13.36 11.40 6.89
C LYS A 426 -14.18 11.26 8.20
N PRO A 427 -14.62 12.36 8.85
CA PRO A 427 -14.79 13.72 8.33
C PRO A 427 -13.54 14.62 8.49
N ASP A 428 -12.36 14.06 8.74
CA ASP A 428 -11.10 14.82 8.66
C ASP A 428 -10.80 15.19 7.19
N PRO A 429 -10.36 16.44 6.91
CA PRO A 429 -10.10 16.90 5.54
C PRO A 429 -8.83 16.34 4.90
N LEU A 430 -7.99 15.60 5.65
CA LEU A 430 -6.63 15.22 5.22
C LEU A 430 -6.60 14.51 3.86
N ILE A 431 -7.57 13.63 3.55
CA ILE A 431 -7.61 12.93 2.26
C ILE A 431 -7.77 13.89 1.08
N TYR A 432 -8.64 14.90 1.22
CA TYR A 432 -8.88 15.89 0.18
C TYR A 432 -7.72 16.88 0.08
N LEU A 433 -7.18 17.35 1.21
CA LEU A 433 -6.00 18.22 1.22
C LEU A 433 -4.79 17.53 0.58
N THR A 434 -4.59 16.24 0.87
CA THR A 434 -3.53 15.43 0.25
C THR A 434 -3.76 15.29 -1.26
N ALA A 435 -5.01 15.11 -1.69
CA ALA A 435 -5.36 15.05 -3.11
C ALA A 435 -5.00 16.35 -3.83
N ALA A 436 -5.48 17.50 -3.36
CA ALA A 436 -5.17 18.80 -3.96
C ALA A 436 -3.67 19.08 -4.00
N LYS A 437 -2.94 18.74 -2.93
CA LYS A 437 -1.48 18.86 -2.89
C LYS A 437 -0.80 18.00 -3.97
N ARG A 438 -1.19 16.72 -4.11
CA ARG A 438 -0.63 15.82 -5.13
C ARG A 438 -0.95 16.26 -6.55
N LEU A 439 -2.14 16.80 -6.76
CA LEU A 439 -2.58 17.36 -8.03
C LEU A 439 -1.90 18.71 -8.33
N GLY A 440 -1.34 19.40 -7.34
CA GLY A 440 -0.76 20.74 -7.52
C GLY A 440 -1.79 21.82 -7.84
N VAL A 441 -3.03 21.64 -7.36
CA VAL A 441 -4.15 22.58 -7.54
C VAL A 441 -4.56 23.19 -6.21
N SER A 442 -5.10 24.40 -6.25
CA SER A 442 -5.69 25.00 -5.04
C SER A 442 -7.01 24.32 -4.69
N GLU A 443 -7.27 24.16 -3.40
CA GLU A 443 -8.52 23.63 -2.84
C GLU A 443 -9.74 24.38 -3.35
N LYS A 444 -9.63 25.72 -3.54
CA LYS A 444 -10.70 26.57 -4.09
C LYS A 444 -11.05 26.25 -5.55
N ASN A 445 -10.14 25.62 -6.28
CA ASN A 445 -10.32 25.21 -7.68
C ASN A 445 -10.62 23.71 -7.80
N CYS A 446 -10.79 23.02 -6.66
CA CYS A 446 -11.23 21.64 -6.60
C CYS A 446 -12.74 21.57 -6.41
N LEU A 447 -13.36 20.61 -7.09
CA LEU A 447 -14.73 20.20 -6.80
C LEU A 447 -14.74 18.73 -6.40
N VAL A 448 -15.33 18.45 -5.24
CA VAL A 448 -15.50 17.10 -4.72
C VAL A 448 -16.89 16.59 -5.09
N VAL A 449 -16.98 15.35 -5.54
CA VAL A 449 -18.23 14.60 -5.73
C VAL A 449 -18.32 13.54 -4.64
N GLU A 450 -19.35 13.62 -3.82
CA GLU A 450 -19.55 12.82 -2.61
C GLU A 450 -21.00 12.31 -2.52
N ASP A 451 -21.25 11.33 -1.65
CA ASP A 451 -22.59 10.80 -1.42
C ASP A 451 -23.09 10.99 0.03
N SER A 452 -22.18 11.30 0.96
CA SER A 452 -22.44 11.29 2.41
C SER A 452 -22.10 12.61 3.11
N VAL A 453 -22.76 12.87 4.25
CA VAL A 453 -22.50 14.07 5.07
C VAL A 453 -21.11 14.06 5.68
N ILE A 454 -20.57 12.88 5.99
CA ILE A 454 -19.19 12.72 6.52
C ILE A 454 -18.17 13.13 5.46
N GLY A 455 -18.42 12.74 4.21
CA GLY A 455 -17.66 13.17 3.04
C GLY A 455 -17.77 14.66 2.76
N LEU A 456 -19.00 15.19 2.78
CA LEU A 456 -19.27 16.62 2.66
C LEU A 456 -18.50 17.44 3.69
N GLN A 457 -18.53 17.02 4.96
CA GLN A 457 -17.80 17.70 6.03
C GLN A 457 -16.30 17.68 5.80
N ALA A 458 -15.72 16.57 5.32
CA ALA A 458 -14.31 16.50 4.98
C ALA A 458 -13.95 17.46 3.84
N ALA A 459 -14.76 17.51 2.77
CA ALA A 459 -14.55 18.41 1.64
C ALA A 459 -14.66 19.89 2.05
N THR A 460 -15.68 20.23 2.82
CA THR A 460 -15.91 21.59 3.34
C THR A 460 -14.79 22.04 4.27
N LYS A 461 -14.32 21.17 5.19
CA LYS A 461 -13.17 21.47 6.06
C LYS A 461 -11.86 21.61 5.28
N ALA A 462 -11.74 20.95 4.12
CA ALA A 462 -10.61 21.11 3.22
C ALA A 462 -10.68 22.43 2.43
N GLY A 463 -11.74 23.23 2.58
CA GLY A 463 -11.96 24.46 1.82
C GLY A 463 -12.38 24.21 0.37
N MET A 464 -12.83 22.99 0.05
CA MET A 464 -13.27 22.60 -1.28
C MET A 464 -14.78 22.74 -1.42
N SER A 465 -15.23 22.99 -2.64
CA SER A 465 -16.66 22.88 -2.93
C SER A 465 -17.04 21.41 -3.15
N CYS A 466 -18.27 21.06 -2.80
CA CYS A 466 -18.74 19.69 -2.84
C CYS A 466 -20.13 19.60 -3.46
N VAL A 467 -20.30 18.68 -4.41
CA VAL A 467 -21.59 18.27 -4.96
C VAL A 467 -21.93 16.90 -4.41
N ILE A 468 -23.20 16.72 -4.04
CA ILE A 468 -23.71 15.45 -3.54
C ILE A 468 -24.43 14.69 -4.65
N THR A 469 -24.10 13.41 -4.79
CA THR A 469 -24.85 12.39 -5.52
C THR A 469 -25.24 11.32 -4.52
N TYR A 470 -26.39 11.47 -3.86
CA TYR A 470 -26.76 10.59 -2.75
C TYR A 470 -27.11 9.17 -3.22
N THR A 471 -27.03 8.21 -2.31
CA THR A 471 -27.56 6.85 -2.48
C THR A 471 -28.87 6.72 -1.72
N SER A 472 -29.59 5.61 -1.89
CA SER A 472 -30.78 5.33 -1.06
C SER A 472 -30.48 5.40 0.45
N SER A 473 -29.29 4.96 0.87
CA SER A 473 -28.86 4.94 2.27
C SER A 473 -28.43 6.32 2.82
N THR A 474 -28.21 7.32 1.96
CA THR A 474 -27.77 8.66 2.36
C THR A 474 -28.77 9.77 2.00
N ALA A 475 -29.87 9.45 1.31
CA ALA A 475 -30.87 10.40 0.82
C ALA A 475 -31.46 11.33 1.90
N ASP A 476 -31.61 10.84 3.13
CA ASP A 476 -32.20 11.59 4.26
C ASP A 476 -31.17 12.37 5.09
N GLN A 477 -29.90 12.41 4.67
CA GLN A 477 -28.85 13.15 5.39
C GLN A 477 -28.90 14.66 5.12
N ASP A 478 -28.35 15.47 6.04
CA ASP A 478 -28.33 16.93 5.91
C ASP A 478 -27.15 17.41 5.05
N PHE A 479 -27.44 17.79 3.80
CA PHE A 479 -26.45 18.23 2.81
C PHE A 479 -26.38 19.76 2.62
N LYS A 480 -26.80 20.57 3.60
CA LYS A 480 -26.85 22.04 3.49
C LYS A 480 -25.56 22.73 3.05
N ASP A 481 -24.40 22.17 3.38
CA ASP A 481 -23.09 22.76 3.05
C ASP A 481 -22.63 22.42 1.62
N SER A 482 -23.36 21.56 0.91
CA SER A 482 -23.08 21.24 -0.50
C SER A 482 -23.51 22.38 -1.42
N ILE A 483 -22.89 22.45 -2.61
CA ILE A 483 -23.22 23.48 -3.59
C ILE A 483 -24.34 23.06 -4.54
N ALA A 484 -24.58 21.76 -4.64
CA ALA A 484 -25.68 21.14 -5.37
C ALA A 484 -25.86 19.69 -4.89
N ILE A 485 -27.09 19.19 -5.02
CA ILE A 485 -27.48 17.84 -4.67
C ILE A 485 -28.19 17.24 -5.89
N TYR A 486 -27.78 16.05 -6.29
CA TYR A 486 -28.35 15.30 -7.39
C TYR A 486 -28.68 13.87 -6.93
N PRO A 487 -29.72 13.23 -7.51
CA PRO A 487 -29.98 11.81 -7.29
C PRO A 487 -28.90 10.92 -7.92
N ASP A 488 -28.40 11.32 -9.09
CA ASP A 488 -27.29 10.71 -9.83
C ASP A 488 -26.69 11.73 -10.82
N LEU A 489 -25.66 11.32 -11.56
CA LEU A 489 -24.94 12.22 -12.49
C LEU A 489 -25.37 12.05 -13.96
N SER A 490 -26.46 11.34 -14.26
CA SER A 490 -26.92 11.08 -15.65
C SER A 490 -27.09 12.36 -16.46
N ASN A 491 -27.68 13.37 -15.83
CA ASN A 491 -28.04 14.65 -16.45
C ASN A 491 -27.11 15.79 -16.05
N VAL A 492 -26.00 15.52 -15.36
CA VAL A 492 -25.01 16.52 -14.95
C VAL A 492 -23.85 16.52 -15.94
N ARG A 493 -23.54 17.67 -16.53
CA ARG A 493 -22.39 17.88 -17.42
C ARG A 493 -21.27 18.60 -16.69
N LEU A 494 -20.04 18.44 -17.16
CA LEU A 494 -18.89 19.19 -16.63
C LEU A 494 -19.15 20.71 -16.63
N SER A 495 -19.78 21.22 -17.69
CA SER A 495 -20.12 22.65 -17.81
C SER A 495 -21.05 23.14 -16.69
N ASP A 496 -21.96 22.29 -16.22
CA ASP A 496 -22.87 22.63 -15.11
C ASP A 496 -22.09 22.77 -13.82
N LEU A 497 -21.12 21.87 -13.59
CA LEU A 497 -20.24 21.90 -12.42
C LEU A 497 -19.28 23.10 -12.43
N GLU A 498 -18.75 23.45 -13.59
CA GLU A 498 -17.93 24.65 -13.77
C GLU A 498 -18.71 25.92 -13.44
N LEU A 499 -19.95 26.02 -13.93
CA LEU A 499 -20.84 27.15 -13.66
C LEU A 499 -21.20 27.25 -12.17
N LEU A 500 -21.48 26.13 -11.52
CA LEU A 500 -21.76 26.07 -10.08
C LEU A 500 -20.59 26.60 -9.25
N LEU A 501 -19.36 26.17 -9.56
CA LEU A 501 -18.17 26.61 -8.84
C LEU A 501 -17.93 28.12 -9.04
N GLN A 502 -18.11 28.63 -10.25
CA GLN A 502 -17.99 30.07 -10.56
C GLN A 502 -19.01 30.90 -9.78
N ASN A 503 -20.26 30.47 -9.72
CA ASN A 503 -21.33 31.20 -9.02
C ASN A 503 -21.12 31.25 -7.51
N LYS A 504 -20.59 30.17 -6.91
CA LYS A 504 -20.26 30.16 -5.47
C LYS A 504 -19.14 31.15 -5.14
N VAL A 505 -18.10 31.20 -5.97
CA VAL A 505 -16.99 32.15 -5.81
C VAL A 505 -17.47 33.59 -5.94
N ALA A 506 -18.42 33.86 -6.84
CA ALA A 506 -19.00 35.19 -6.98
C ALA A 506 -19.84 35.63 -5.77
N ALA A 507 -20.33 34.68 -4.97
CA ALA A 507 -21.18 34.93 -3.79
C ALA A 507 -20.40 35.02 -2.47
N SER A 508 -19.13 34.60 -2.44
CA SER A 508 -18.21 34.63 -1.27
C SER A 508 -17.29 35.83 -1.30
#